data_AF-A0A7S1EGZ1-F1
#
_entry.id   AF-A0A7S1EGZ1-F1
#
_cell.length_a   1.000
_cell.length_b   1.000
_cell.length_c   1.000
_cell.angle_alpha   90.00
_cell.angle_beta   90.00
_cell.angle_gamma   90.00
#
_symmetry.space_group_name_H-M   'P 1'
#
loop_
_entity.id
_entity.type
_entity.pdbx_description
1 polymer ?
#
loop_
_entity_poly.entity_id
_entity_poly.type
_entity_poly.pdbx_seq_one_letter_code
_entity_poly.pdbx_strand_id
1 'polypeptide(L)'
;RGTDKNLNMTQLNGQAVASSEWWLNEPQTRSFNYDVLPSEIVGSLDVFKSPSADLDEGSIGGLVIVKTRRPLAFKDQLTVQASAEAMYSKLPGKTDPQLSGLLNWKSDDKTFGVLLAISSQKRHMRRDGLEQFSDGKYDIKDQNGNVTNAYASWGGGSAIFRQQRERTTTNLALQFQPNPATDIVLNLMDSDMKMNNNNQNY
;
A
#
# COMPACT_ATOMS: atom_id res chain seq x y z
N ARG A 1 -2.45 -16.55 7.36
CA ARG A 1 -2.76 -17.54 8.40
C ARG A 1 -3.04 -16.86 9.76
N GLY A 2 -3.70 -15.69 9.79
CA GLY A 2 -3.80 -14.87 11.02
C GLY A 2 -2.45 -14.41 11.59
N THR A 3 -1.38 -14.60 10.82
CA THR A 3 0.01 -14.23 11.13
C THR A 3 0.23 -12.75 10.88
N ASP A 4 1.14 -12.14 11.64
CA ASP A 4 1.50 -10.73 11.52
C ASP A 4 1.84 -10.33 10.07
N LYS A 5 1.51 -9.09 9.67
CA LYS A 5 1.81 -8.55 8.33
C LYS A 5 3.30 -8.66 7.98
N ASN A 6 4.17 -8.54 8.98
CA ASN A 6 5.62 -8.54 8.84
C ASN A 6 6.21 -9.94 8.58
N LEU A 7 5.41 -10.99 8.77
CA LEU A 7 5.80 -12.38 8.49
C LEU A 7 5.37 -12.85 7.11
N ASN A 8 4.66 -12.00 6.36
CA ASN A 8 4.29 -12.26 4.97
C ASN A 8 5.27 -11.53 4.03
N MET A 9 5.58 -12.15 2.90
CA MET A 9 6.39 -11.54 1.86
C MET A 9 5.50 -11.11 0.71
N THR A 10 5.83 -10.00 0.07
CA THR A 10 5.11 -9.52 -1.11
C THR A 10 6.10 -9.16 -2.19
N GLN A 11 5.80 -9.62 -3.39
CA GLN A 11 6.61 -9.39 -4.58
C GLN A 11 5.79 -8.66 -5.64
N LEU A 12 6.43 -7.80 -6.42
CA LEU A 12 5.86 -7.21 -7.62
C LEU A 12 6.48 -7.92 -8.83
N ASN A 13 5.65 -8.58 -9.64
CA ASN A 13 6.08 -9.37 -10.80
C ASN A 13 7.17 -10.41 -10.45
N GLY A 14 7.11 -10.98 -9.25
CA GLY A 14 8.10 -11.95 -8.74
C GLY A 14 9.38 -11.32 -8.21
N GLN A 15 9.47 -9.98 -8.16
CA GLN A 15 10.63 -9.26 -7.63
C GLN A 15 10.33 -8.68 -6.25
N ALA A 16 11.33 -8.72 -5.36
CA ALA A 16 11.25 -8.01 -4.09
C ALA A 16 11.32 -6.49 -4.35
N VAL A 17 10.36 -5.74 -3.79
CA VAL A 17 10.34 -4.28 -3.89
C VAL A 17 10.56 -3.72 -2.50
N ALA A 18 11.61 -2.91 -2.36
CA ALA A 18 11.84 -2.15 -1.13
C ALA A 18 10.71 -1.15 -0.95
N SER A 19 10.18 -1.05 0.27
CA SER A 19 9.15 -0.08 0.58
C SER A 19 9.57 0.76 1.79
N SER A 20 9.12 2.02 1.80
CA SER A 20 9.32 2.93 2.92
C SER A 20 7.98 3.18 3.61
N GLU A 21 7.97 3.06 4.93
CA GLU A 21 6.84 3.48 5.76
C GLU A 21 6.97 4.97 6.07
N TRP A 22 5.82 5.63 6.18
CA TRP A 22 5.73 7.08 6.41
C TRP A 22 5.97 7.46 7.88
N TRP A 23 5.68 6.56 8.82
CA TRP A 23 5.70 6.86 10.24
C TRP A 23 7.09 6.61 10.82
N LEU A 24 7.76 7.68 11.26
CA LEU A 24 9.14 7.65 11.74
C LEU A 24 9.36 6.80 13.00
N ASN A 25 8.30 6.49 13.76
CA ASN A 25 8.37 5.67 14.97
C ASN A 25 7.98 4.19 14.74
N GLU A 26 7.65 3.79 13.50
CA GLU A 26 7.53 2.37 13.16
C GLU A 26 8.92 1.84 12.75
N PRO A 27 9.35 0.69 13.29
CA PRO A 27 10.61 0.09 12.88
C PRO A 27 10.53 -0.27 11.40
N GLN A 28 11.58 0.05 10.62
CA GLN A 28 11.60 -0.33 9.21
C GLN A 28 11.45 -1.84 9.06
N THR A 29 10.41 -2.25 8.35
CA THR A 29 10.13 -3.66 8.09
C THR A 29 10.52 -4.02 6.66
N ARG A 30 10.76 -5.31 6.40
CA ARG A 30 10.89 -5.84 5.02
C ARG A 30 9.53 -6.01 4.33
N SER A 31 8.50 -5.33 4.83
CA SER A 31 7.14 -5.44 4.32
C SER A 31 6.96 -4.54 3.10
N PHE A 32 5.94 -4.85 2.31
CA PHE A 32 5.59 -4.09 1.11
C PHE A 32 4.51 -3.06 1.44
N ASN A 33 4.75 -1.80 1.08
CA ASN A 33 3.77 -0.73 1.24
C ASN A 33 2.74 -0.77 0.11
N TYR A 34 1.59 -1.37 0.37
CA TYR A 34 0.48 -1.45 -0.59
C TYR A 34 -0.13 -0.10 -0.98
N ASP A 35 0.09 0.95 -0.18
CA ASP A 35 -0.47 2.26 -0.48
C ASP A 35 0.15 2.88 -1.73
N VAL A 36 1.36 2.46 -2.13
CA VAL A 36 2.02 2.97 -3.36
C VAL A 36 1.56 2.25 -4.62
N LEU A 37 0.84 1.13 -4.50
CA LEU A 37 0.29 0.40 -5.66
C LEU A 37 -1.14 0.88 -5.96
N PRO A 38 -1.37 1.55 -7.10
CA PRO A 38 -2.72 1.79 -7.58
C PRO A 38 -3.34 0.50 -8.09
N SER A 39 -4.64 0.32 -7.88
CA SER A 39 -5.36 -0.90 -8.30
C SER A 39 -5.38 -1.08 -9.82
N GLU A 40 -5.24 0.01 -10.56
CA GLU A 40 -5.40 0.06 -12.01
C GLU A 40 -4.24 -0.60 -12.77
N ILE A 41 -3.05 -0.68 -12.15
CA ILE A 41 -1.89 -1.38 -12.73
C ILE A 41 -1.87 -2.87 -12.37
N VAL A 42 -2.63 -3.28 -11.35
CA VAL A 42 -2.72 -4.67 -10.89
C VAL A 42 -3.58 -5.47 -11.89
N GLY A 43 -2.98 -6.54 -12.42
CA GLY A 43 -3.66 -7.52 -13.25
C GLY A 43 -4.22 -8.69 -12.43
N SER A 44 -3.38 -9.27 -11.57
CA SER A 44 -3.78 -10.36 -10.67
C SER A 44 -2.94 -10.39 -9.39
N LEU A 45 -3.44 -11.11 -8.38
CA LEU A 45 -2.76 -11.37 -7.13
C LEU A 45 -2.72 -12.88 -6.89
N ASP A 46 -1.51 -13.45 -6.78
CA ASP A 46 -1.34 -14.86 -6.41
C ASP A 46 -1.01 -14.94 -4.92
N VAL A 47 -1.75 -15.77 -4.18
CA VAL A 47 -1.62 -15.88 -2.73
C VAL A 47 -1.26 -17.31 -2.33
N PHE A 48 -0.01 -17.50 -1.92
CA PHE A 48 0.51 -18.77 -1.43
C PHE A 48 0.47 -18.80 0.09
N LYS A 49 -0.35 -19.71 0.63
CA LYS A 49 -0.55 -19.87 2.08
C LYS A 49 0.35 -20.95 2.68
N SER A 50 1.06 -21.70 1.87
CA SER A 50 1.97 -22.77 2.27
C SER A 50 3.25 -22.66 1.44
N PRO A 51 4.42 -22.92 2.03
CA PRO A 51 5.68 -22.91 1.31
C PRO A 51 5.72 -24.07 0.32
N SER A 52 6.35 -23.84 -0.83
CA SER A 52 6.70 -24.85 -1.83
C SER A 52 8.09 -24.54 -2.37
N ALA A 53 8.79 -25.56 -2.87
CA ALA A 53 10.21 -25.46 -3.23
C ALA A 53 10.50 -24.56 -4.46
N ASP A 54 9.45 -24.22 -5.21
CA ASP A 54 9.48 -23.33 -6.38
C ASP A 54 9.25 -21.85 -6.03
N LEU A 55 8.98 -21.53 -4.76
CA LEU A 55 8.77 -20.16 -4.30
C LEU A 55 10.01 -19.62 -3.59
N ASP A 56 10.24 -18.32 -3.74
CA ASP A 56 11.33 -17.64 -3.03
C ASP A 56 11.17 -17.77 -1.52
N GLU A 57 12.25 -18.16 -0.85
CA GLU A 57 12.31 -18.24 0.60
C GLU A 57 12.17 -16.85 1.26
N GLY A 58 11.73 -16.83 2.52
CA GLY A 58 11.69 -15.59 3.31
C GLY A 58 10.31 -15.17 3.83
N SER A 59 9.29 -16.01 3.63
CA SER A 59 7.97 -15.84 4.26
C SER A 59 7.62 -17.02 5.17
N ILE A 60 7.20 -16.71 6.41
CA ILE A 60 6.70 -17.71 7.37
C ILE A 60 5.16 -17.74 7.35
N GLY A 61 4.51 -16.60 7.05
CA GLY A 61 3.06 -16.45 7.07
C GLY A 61 2.35 -16.70 5.74
N GLY A 62 3.01 -16.41 4.61
CA GLY A 62 2.50 -16.55 3.24
C GLY A 62 3.14 -15.59 2.24
N LEU A 63 3.16 -15.96 0.96
CA LEU A 63 3.71 -15.15 -0.13
C LEU A 63 2.58 -14.58 -0.99
N VAL A 64 2.63 -13.28 -1.26
CA VAL A 64 1.71 -12.60 -2.19
C VAL A 64 2.52 -12.10 -3.39
N ILE A 65 2.16 -12.52 -4.59
CA ILE A 65 2.77 -12.02 -5.82
C ILE A 65 1.76 -11.12 -6.52
N VAL A 66 2.05 -9.82 -6.55
CA VAL A 66 1.30 -8.83 -7.31
C VAL A 66 1.78 -8.87 -8.75
N LYS A 67 0.91 -9.23 -9.69
CA LYS A 67 1.21 -9.23 -11.12
C LYS A 67 0.61 -8.01 -11.79
N THR A 68 1.44 -7.19 -12.42
CA THR A 68 0.96 -6.05 -13.22
C THR A 68 0.37 -6.53 -14.53
N ARG A 69 -0.51 -5.71 -15.13
CA ARG A 69 -1.04 -5.99 -16.46
C ARG A 69 0.09 -6.11 -17.49
N ARG A 70 -0.04 -7.06 -18.41
CA ARG A 70 0.92 -7.32 -19.49
C ARG A 70 0.37 -6.84 -20.84
N PRO A 71 1.16 -6.14 -21.66
CA PRO A 71 0.67 -5.58 -22.91
C PRO A 71 0.08 -6.61 -23.89
N LEU A 72 0.71 -7.77 -24.04
CA LEU A 72 0.28 -8.81 -24.99
C LEU A 72 -0.97 -9.57 -24.53
N ALA A 73 -1.34 -9.47 -23.25
CA ALA A 73 -2.51 -10.14 -22.68
C ALA A 73 -3.83 -9.43 -22.99
N PHE A 74 -3.80 -8.19 -23.48
CA PHE A 74 -5.00 -7.48 -23.93
C PHE A 74 -5.59 -8.15 -25.16
N LYS A 75 -6.92 -8.09 -25.33
CA LYS A 75 -7.60 -8.72 -26.48
C LYS A 75 -7.30 -7.96 -27.77
N ASP A 76 -7.54 -6.67 -27.76
CA ASP A 76 -7.44 -5.78 -28.93
C ASP A 76 -6.03 -5.25 -29.15
N GLN A 77 -5.74 -4.82 -30.38
CA GLN A 77 -4.44 -4.23 -30.76
C GLN A 77 -4.17 -2.93 -30.01
N LEU A 78 -5.20 -2.08 -29.90
CA LEU A 78 -5.19 -0.85 -29.13
C LEU A 78 -6.28 -0.94 -28.06
N THR A 79 -5.95 -0.64 -26.82
CA THR A 79 -6.92 -0.55 -25.72
C THR A 79 -6.72 0.75 -24.97
N VAL A 80 -7.80 1.51 -24.80
CA VAL A 80 -7.83 2.73 -24.00
C VAL A 80 -8.86 2.55 -22.90
N GLN A 81 -8.47 2.84 -21.65
CA GLN A 81 -9.35 2.81 -20.50
C GLN A 81 -9.14 4.10 -19.69
N ALA A 82 -10.22 4.61 -19.12
CA ALA A 82 -10.17 5.72 -18.18
C ALA A 82 -11.21 5.48 -17.08
N SER A 83 -10.90 5.88 -15.85
CA SER A 83 -11.85 5.88 -14.75
C SER A 83 -11.81 7.22 -14.02
N ALA A 84 -12.98 7.61 -13.50
CA ALA A 84 -13.14 8.75 -12.63
C ALA A 84 -14.07 8.36 -11.48
N GLU A 85 -13.58 8.53 -10.26
CA GLU A 85 -14.27 8.16 -9.04
C GLU A 85 -14.22 9.33 -8.05
N ALA A 86 -15.18 9.36 -7.13
CA ALA A 86 -15.22 10.33 -6.05
C ALA A 86 -15.66 9.64 -4.75
N MET A 87 -14.92 9.86 -3.67
CA MET A 87 -15.19 9.26 -2.36
C MET A 87 -15.53 10.35 -1.35
N TYR A 88 -16.73 10.29 -0.78
CA TYR A 88 -17.10 11.15 0.36
C TYR A 88 -16.76 10.48 1.69
N SER A 89 -15.95 11.15 2.51
CA SER A 89 -15.59 10.68 3.85
C SER A 89 -16.29 11.50 4.92
N LYS A 90 -17.13 10.84 5.73
CA LYS A 90 -18.00 11.50 6.74
C LYS A 90 -17.22 12.27 7.81
N LEU A 91 -16.16 11.69 8.39
CA LEU A 91 -15.38 12.33 9.45
C LEU A 91 -14.68 13.62 9.00
N PRO A 92 -13.90 13.64 7.91
CA PRO A 92 -13.30 14.87 7.40
C PRO A 92 -14.31 15.78 6.67
N GLY A 93 -15.48 15.27 6.28
CA GLY A 93 -16.50 16.04 5.54
C GLY A 93 -16.03 16.47 4.15
N LYS A 94 -15.24 15.62 3.47
CA LYS A 94 -14.62 15.92 2.18
C LYS A 94 -15.01 14.88 1.13
N THR A 95 -15.18 15.35 -0.11
CA THR A 95 -15.28 14.51 -1.30
C THR A 95 -13.96 14.56 -2.03
N ASP A 96 -13.36 13.39 -2.24
CA ASP A 96 -12.04 13.25 -2.82
C ASP A 96 -12.08 12.55 -4.17
N PRO A 97 -11.49 13.13 -5.22
CA PRO A 97 -11.45 12.51 -6.53
C PRO A 97 -10.32 11.48 -6.67
N GLN A 98 -10.56 10.48 -7.51
CA GLN A 98 -9.58 9.55 -8.03
C GLN A 98 -9.76 9.41 -9.54
N LEU A 99 -8.68 9.57 -10.28
CA LEU A 99 -8.66 9.47 -11.74
C LEU A 99 -7.62 8.44 -12.15
N SER A 100 -7.94 7.67 -13.18
CA SER A 100 -6.97 6.77 -13.80
C SER A 100 -7.13 6.72 -15.32
N GLY A 101 -6.04 6.39 -15.99
CA GLY A 101 -6.00 6.17 -17.42
C GLY A 101 -5.02 5.06 -17.77
N LEU A 102 -5.35 4.29 -18.80
CA LEU A 102 -4.51 3.23 -19.34
C LEU A 102 -4.58 3.27 -20.87
N LEU A 103 -3.41 3.27 -21.49
CA LEU A 103 -3.21 3.11 -22.91
C LEU A 103 -2.35 1.88 -23.14
N ASN A 104 -2.86 0.93 -23.92
CA ASN A 104 -2.13 -0.26 -24.30
C ASN A 104 -2.13 -0.38 -25.82
N TRP A 105 -0.97 -0.70 -26.38
CA TRP A 105 -0.83 -1.07 -27.78
C TRP A 105 0.00 -2.34 -27.90
N LYS A 106 -0.35 -3.21 -28.84
CA LYS A 106 0.45 -4.38 -29.21
C LYS A 106 0.54 -4.50 -30.73
N SER A 107 1.60 -5.13 -31.21
CA SER A 107 1.75 -5.50 -32.61
C SER A 107 0.74 -6.56 -33.03
N ASP A 108 0.40 -6.60 -34.32
CA ASP A 108 -0.60 -7.54 -34.88
C ASP A 108 -0.20 -9.01 -34.73
N ASP A 109 1.09 -9.27 -34.86
CA ASP A 109 1.72 -10.58 -34.65
C ASP A 109 1.84 -10.97 -33.16
N LYS A 110 1.45 -10.07 -32.24
CA LYS A 110 1.54 -10.23 -30.79
C LYS A 110 2.97 -10.49 -30.29
N THR A 111 3.99 -10.01 -31.00
CA THR A 111 5.38 -10.18 -30.57
C THR A 111 5.90 -9.01 -29.75
N PHE A 112 5.27 -7.84 -29.84
CA PHE A 112 5.69 -6.66 -29.08
C PHE A 112 4.47 -5.89 -28.57
N GLY A 113 4.59 -5.29 -27.40
CA GLY A 113 3.55 -4.42 -26.85
C GLY A 113 4.07 -3.44 -25.81
N VAL A 114 3.32 -2.35 -25.67
CA VAL A 114 3.60 -1.23 -24.79
C VAL A 114 2.34 -0.87 -24.03
N LEU A 115 2.45 -0.69 -22.73
CA LEU A 115 1.39 -0.24 -21.87
C LEU A 115 1.86 0.94 -21.03
N LEU A 116 1.09 2.03 -21.08
CA LEU A 116 1.22 3.18 -20.20
C LEU A 116 -0.03 3.26 -19.32
N ALA A 117 0.16 3.35 -18.02
CA ALA A 117 -0.91 3.59 -17.07
C ALA A 117 -0.53 4.76 -16.16
N ILE A 118 -1.50 5.60 -15.84
CA ILE A 118 -1.37 6.72 -14.92
C ILE A 118 -2.56 6.72 -13.97
N SER A 119 -2.31 7.03 -12.71
CA SER A 119 -3.37 7.26 -11.72
C SER A 119 -3.02 8.43 -10.82
N SER A 120 -4.05 9.14 -10.39
CA SER A 120 -3.96 10.25 -9.45
C SER A 120 -5.11 10.12 -8.46
N GLN A 121 -4.77 10.21 -7.18
CA GLN A 121 -5.73 10.09 -6.08
C GLN A 121 -5.45 11.16 -5.05
N LYS A 122 -6.54 11.79 -4.59
CA LYS A 122 -6.54 12.59 -3.35
C LYS A 122 -7.36 11.85 -2.30
N ARG A 123 -7.00 12.00 -1.03
CA ARG A 123 -7.76 11.43 0.09
C ARG A 123 -7.56 12.23 1.36
N HIS A 124 -8.65 12.69 1.97
CA HIS A 124 -8.66 13.21 3.31
C HIS A 124 -9.10 12.12 4.28
N MET A 125 -8.35 12.00 5.39
CA MET A 125 -8.65 11.12 6.50
C MET A 125 -8.75 11.95 7.77
N ARG A 126 -9.69 11.58 8.64
CA ARG A 126 -9.74 12.04 10.02
C ARG A 126 -9.93 10.84 10.92
N ARG A 127 -9.14 10.78 12.00
CA ARG A 127 -9.27 9.80 13.08
C ARG A 127 -9.45 10.56 14.39
N ASP A 128 -10.50 10.21 15.10
CA ASP A 128 -10.80 10.74 16.43
C ASP A 128 -10.44 9.65 17.43
N GLY A 129 -9.68 10.00 18.46
CA GLY A 129 -9.20 9.07 19.47
C GLY A 129 -9.11 9.72 20.84
N LEU A 130 -9.09 8.88 21.87
CA LEU A 130 -8.72 9.29 23.22
C LEU A 130 -7.24 8.96 23.41
N GLU A 131 -6.46 9.93 23.87
CA GLU A 131 -5.08 9.73 24.26
C GLU A 131 -5.01 9.70 25.79
N GLN A 132 -4.22 8.77 26.30
CA GLN A 132 -3.88 8.69 27.72
C GLN A 132 -2.40 8.99 27.86
N PHE A 133 -2.07 9.97 28.69
CA PHE A 133 -0.71 10.38 28.95
C PHE A 133 -0.23 9.72 30.24
N SER A 134 0.81 8.89 30.15
CA SER A 134 1.53 8.41 31.32
C SER A 134 2.93 9.01 31.31
N ASP A 135 3.29 9.74 32.35
CA ASP A 135 4.62 10.33 32.55
C ASP A 135 5.55 9.35 33.30
N GLY A 136 4.99 8.50 34.17
CA GLY A 136 5.80 7.62 35.00
C GLY A 136 5.00 6.74 35.95
N LYS A 137 5.69 6.24 36.99
CA LYS A 137 5.07 5.50 38.08
C LYS A 137 4.75 6.44 39.23
N TYR A 138 3.56 6.30 39.79
CA TYR A 138 3.05 7.08 40.91
C TYR A 138 2.92 6.19 42.14
N ASP A 139 3.09 6.79 43.31
CA ASP A 139 2.89 6.13 44.58
C ASP A 139 1.40 6.14 44.93
N ILE A 140 0.76 4.99 44.80
CA ILE A 140 -0.64 4.79 45.13
C ILE A 140 -0.71 4.24 46.54
N LYS A 141 -1.38 4.97 47.45
CA LYS A 141 -1.67 4.50 48.81
C LYS A 141 -3.00 3.76 48.85
N ASP A 142 -3.00 2.55 49.37
CA ASP A 142 -4.23 1.80 49.64
C ASP A 142 -4.92 2.29 50.93
N GLN A 143 -6.12 1.76 51.19
CA GLN A 143 -6.91 2.05 52.40
C GLN A 143 -6.25 1.63 53.72
N ASN A 144 -5.20 0.80 53.67
CA ASN A 144 -4.42 0.34 54.83
C ASN A 144 -3.11 1.13 54.99
N GLY A 145 -2.83 2.10 54.10
CA GLY A 145 -1.63 2.92 54.11
C GLY A 145 -0.40 2.32 53.40
N ASN A 146 -0.53 1.16 52.74
CA ASN A 146 0.56 0.58 51.96
C ASN A 146 0.76 1.40 50.68
N VAL A 147 2.01 1.74 50.38
CA VAL A 147 2.39 2.44 49.15
C VAL A 147 2.77 1.42 48.10
N THR A 148 2.11 1.46 46.94
CA THR A 148 2.48 0.67 45.76
C THR A 148 2.87 1.63 44.63
N ASN A 149 4.06 1.43 44.07
CA ASN A 149 4.52 2.20 42.93
C ASN A 149 3.98 1.57 41.63
N ALA A 150 3.05 2.26 40.95
CA ALA A 150 2.36 1.73 39.79
C ALA A 150 2.29 2.76 38.66
N TYR A 151 2.22 2.29 37.41
CA TYR A 151 1.89 3.17 36.29
C TYR A 151 0.49 3.72 36.47
N ALA A 152 0.36 5.04 36.49
CA ALA A 152 -0.92 5.72 36.50
C ALA A 152 -0.96 6.75 35.37
N SER A 153 -2.18 7.09 34.94
CA SER A 153 -2.38 8.16 33.97
C SER A 153 -2.16 9.51 34.64
N TRP A 154 -1.30 10.35 34.06
CA TRP A 154 -1.12 11.75 34.46
C TRP A 154 -2.23 12.64 33.89
N GLY A 155 -2.76 12.28 32.73
CA GLY A 155 -3.77 13.05 32.04
C GLY A 155 -4.32 12.29 30.84
N GLY A 156 -5.33 12.87 30.21
CA GLY A 156 -5.84 12.37 28.94
C GLY A 156 -6.37 13.53 28.13
N GLY A 157 -6.63 13.28 26.86
CA GLY A 157 -7.17 14.29 25.97
C GLY A 157 -7.81 13.67 24.75
N SER A 158 -8.55 14.50 24.01
CA SER A 158 -9.19 14.09 22.77
C SER A 158 -8.29 14.44 21.60
N ALA A 159 -7.72 13.42 20.96
CA ALA A 159 -6.85 13.60 19.80
C ALA A 159 -7.65 13.52 18.51
N ILE A 160 -7.50 14.53 17.66
CA ILE A 160 -7.99 14.51 16.29
C ILE A 160 -6.79 14.53 15.35
N PHE A 161 -6.59 13.40 14.70
CA PHE A 161 -5.62 13.25 13.62
C PHE A 161 -6.28 13.55 12.28
N ARG A 162 -5.67 14.41 11.47
CA ARG A 162 -6.09 14.70 10.10
C ARG A 162 -4.93 14.45 9.16
N GLN A 163 -5.20 13.81 8.04
CA GLN A 163 -4.20 13.56 7.01
C GLN A 163 -4.79 13.80 5.62
N GLN A 164 -4.02 14.45 4.76
CA GLN A 164 -4.29 14.58 3.34
C GLN A 164 -3.23 13.81 2.58
N ARG A 165 -3.65 12.77 1.85
CA ARG A 165 -2.80 11.95 1.00
C ARG A 165 -3.07 12.31 -0.45
N GLU A 166 -2.01 12.59 -1.18
CA GLU A 166 -2.02 12.79 -2.63
C GLU A 166 -1.03 11.81 -3.23
N ARG A 167 -1.53 10.89 -4.07
CA ARG A 167 -0.73 9.87 -4.75
C ARG A 167 -0.84 10.08 -6.25
N THR A 168 0.29 10.09 -6.92
CA THR A 168 0.35 9.96 -8.38
C THR A 168 1.26 8.80 -8.72
N THR A 169 0.81 7.94 -9.62
CA THR A 169 1.56 6.76 -10.04
C THR A 169 1.56 6.68 -11.55
N THR A 170 2.73 6.42 -12.12
CA THR A 170 2.92 6.14 -13.54
C THR A 170 3.57 4.78 -13.70
N ASN A 171 3.07 3.98 -14.63
CA ASN A 171 3.59 2.65 -14.93
C ASN A 171 3.76 2.50 -16.45
N LEU A 172 4.96 2.16 -16.88
CA LEU A 172 5.31 1.81 -18.25
C LEU A 172 5.72 0.34 -18.29
N ALA A 173 5.04 -0.47 -19.11
CA ALA A 173 5.42 -1.85 -19.36
C ALA A 173 5.71 -2.04 -20.86
N LEU A 174 6.89 -2.57 -21.16
CA LEU A 174 7.28 -3.04 -22.48
C LEU A 174 7.35 -4.56 -22.44
N GLN A 175 6.78 -5.23 -23.43
CA GLN A 175 6.83 -6.68 -23.55
C GLN A 175 7.27 -7.06 -24.95
N PHE A 176 8.23 -7.97 -25.03
CA PHE A 176 8.75 -8.53 -26.28
C PHE A 176 8.78 -10.06 -26.19
N GLN A 177 8.00 -10.70 -27.06
CA GLN A 177 7.82 -12.13 -27.15
C GLN A 177 8.02 -12.58 -28.62
N PRO A 178 9.27 -12.75 -29.09
CA PRO A 178 9.54 -13.12 -30.49
C PRO A 178 9.11 -14.56 -30.83
N ASN A 179 9.00 -15.43 -29.82
CA ASN A 179 8.54 -16.81 -29.97
C ASN A 179 7.91 -17.30 -28.64
N PRO A 180 7.17 -18.43 -28.63
CA PRO A 180 6.53 -18.93 -27.42
C PRO A 180 7.48 -19.28 -26.25
N ALA A 181 8.77 -19.50 -26.52
CA ALA A 181 9.76 -19.87 -25.50
C ALA A 181 10.47 -18.66 -24.86
N THR A 182 10.30 -17.46 -25.42
CA THR A 182 11.02 -16.24 -25.00
C THR A 182 10.02 -15.14 -24.70
N ASP A 183 9.88 -14.73 -23.44
CA ASP A 183 9.04 -13.60 -23.01
C ASP A 183 9.89 -12.64 -22.15
N ILE A 184 10.14 -11.45 -22.68
CA ILE A 184 10.94 -10.41 -22.03
C ILE A 184 10.00 -9.26 -21.67
N VAL A 185 9.95 -8.93 -20.38
CA VAL A 185 9.12 -7.83 -19.86
C VAL A 185 9.99 -6.85 -19.11
N LEU A 186 9.93 -5.58 -19.51
CA LEU A 186 10.46 -4.46 -18.74
C LEU A 186 9.28 -3.72 -18.12
N ASN A 187 9.27 -3.59 -16.80
CA ASN A 187 8.28 -2.79 -16.09
C ASN A 187 8.99 -1.68 -15.31
N LEU A 188 8.60 -0.43 -15.58
CA LEU A 188 9.05 0.76 -14.89
C LEU A 188 7.85 1.40 -14.21
N MET A 189 7.90 1.48 -12.89
CA MET A 189 6.87 2.08 -12.07
C MET A 189 7.47 3.20 -11.24
N ASP A 190 6.86 4.38 -11.32
CA ASP A 190 7.17 5.53 -10.49
C ASP A 190 5.91 5.91 -9.70
N SER A 191 6.04 6.07 -8.39
CA SER A 191 4.93 6.53 -7.55
C SER A 191 5.42 7.53 -6.52
N ASP A 192 4.82 8.72 -6.58
CA ASP A 192 5.00 9.76 -5.57
C ASP A 192 3.78 9.79 -4.64
N MET A 193 4.03 9.92 -3.34
CA MET A 193 2.97 10.11 -2.36
C MET A 193 3.33 11.18 -1.34
N LYS A 194 2.50 12.22 -1.26
CA LYS A 194 2.56 13.27 -0.25
C LYS A 194 1.49 13.00 0.79
N MET A 195 1.83 13.04 2.09
CA MET A 195 0.86 12.73 3.15
C MET A 195 0.79 13.76 4.29
N ASN A 196 0.61 15.04 3.98
CA ASN A 196 0.52 16.10 5.00
C ASN A 196 -0.44 15.73 6.14
N ASN A 197 0.04 15.81 7.38
CA ASN A 197 -0.70 15.36 8.56
C ASN A 197 -0.61 16.38 9.70
N ASN A 198 -1.61 16.35 10.56
CA ASN A 198 -1.64 17.11 11.80
C ASN A 198 -2.36 16.27 12.88
N ASN A 199 -1.75 16.14 14.05
CA ASN A 199 -2.39 15.61 15.24
C ASN A 199 -2.61 16.75 16.25
N GLN A 200 -3.86 17.01 16.62
CA GLN A 200 -4.22 18.03 17.62
C GLN A 200 -4.89 17.35 18.80
N ASN A 201 -4.39 17.62 20.01
CA ASN A 201 -5.00 17.16 21.24
C ASN A 201 -5.75 18.32 21.93
N TYR A 202 -6.96 18.05 22.42
CA TYR A 202 -7.87 18.99 23.07
C TYR A 202 -8.21 18.55 24.49
#